data_AF-A0A3C0NGP6-F1
#
_entry.id   AF-A0A3C0NGP6-F1
#
_cell.length_a   1.000
_cell.length_b   1.000
_cell.length_c   1.000
_cell.angle_alpha   90.00
_cell.angle_beta   90.00
_cell.angle_gamma   90.00
#
_symmetry.space_group_name_H-M   'P 1'
#
loop_
_entity.id
_entity.type
_entity.pdbx_description
1 polymer ?
#
loop_
_entity_poly.entity_id
_entity_poly.type
_entity_poly.pdbx_seq_one_letter_code
_entity_poly.pdbx_strand_id
1 'polypeptide(L)' 'MQPRRIARELALLSLSQMPNAPERLDAQQLNNLVLASVRTLTGEIHEALETAAAELKRGSERLLSSETRAT' A
#
# COMPACT_ATOMS: atom_id res chain seq x y z
N MET A 1 -2.08 -6.47 4.46
CA MET A 1 -0.74 -5.87 4.27
C MET A 1 -0.52 -4.78 5.30
N GLN A 2 0.62 -4.72 6.00
CA GLN A 2 0.89 -3.65 6.98
C GLN A 2 1.42 -2.39 6.25
N PRO A 3 0.77 -1.21 6.37
CA PRO A 3 1.22 0.04 5.73
C PRO A 3 2.68 0.39 6.03
N ARG A 4 3.14 0.03 7.24
CA ARG A 4 4.52 0.23 7.68
C ARG A 4 5.54 -0.63 6.94
N ARG A 5 5.12 -1.80 6.42
CA ARG A 5 5.96 -2.67 5.60
C ARG A 5 6.16 -2.07 4.21
N ILE A 6 5.07 -1.62 3.60
CA ILE A 6 5.04 -0.97 2.29
C ILE A 6 5.87 0.31 2.29
N ALA A 7 5.69 1.19 3.27
CA ALA A 7 6.50 2.41 3.40
C ALA A 7 8.01 2.09 3.52
N ARG A 8 8.35 0.98 4.18
CA ARG A 8 9.75 0.54 4.33
C ARG A 8 10.31 -0.05 3.04
N GLU A 9 9.55 -0.87 2.34
CA GLU A 9 9.93 -1.43 1.04
C GLU A 9 10.09 -0.31 0.00
N LEU A 10 9.20 0.67 0.00
CA LEU A 10 9.27 1.84 -0.86
C LEU A 10 10.48 2.72 -0.55
N ALA A 11 10.80 2.91 0.73
CA ALA A 11 12.00 3.64 1.15
C ALA A 11 13.27 2.90 0.71
N LEU A 12 13.32 1.57 0.83
CA LEU A 12 14.45 0.75 0.41
C LEU A 12 14.63 0.76 -1.12
N LEU A 13 13.53 0.63 -1.87
CA LEU A 13 13.55 0.74 -3.33
C LEU A 13 14.03 2.13 -3.76
N SER A 14 13.50 3.17 -3.11
CA SER A 14 13.91 4.54 -3.37
C SER A 14 15.41 4.76 -3.10
N LEU A 15 15.92 4.17 -2.01
CA LEU A 15 17.35 4.20 -1.69
C LEU A 15 18.20 3.52 -2.77
N SER A 16 17.75 2.38 -3.28
CA SER A 16 18.47 1.62 -4.32
C SER A 16 18.50 2.31 -5.69
N GLN A 17 17.57 3.23 -5.93
CA GLN A 17 17.45 4.01 -7.16
C GLN A 17 18.22 5.34 -7.08
N MET A 18 18.72 5.73 -5.90
CA MET A 18 19.50 6.96 -5.75
C MET A 18 20.93 6.76 -6.27
N PRO A 19 21.52 7.76 -6.94
CA PRO A 19 22.93 7.75 -7.28
C PRO A 19 23.78 7.61 -6.00
N ASN A 20 24.86 6.81 -6.08
CA ASN A 20 25.83 6.64 -4.99
C ASN A 20 26.49 7.94 -4.50
N ALA A 21 26.29 9.05 -5.22
CA ALA A 21 26.70 10.40 -4.84
C ALA A 21 25.44 11.30 -4.79
N PRO A 22 24.91 11.63 -3.60
CA PRO A 22 23.69 12.43 -3.45
C PRO A 22 23.81 13.85 -4.00
N GLU A 23 25.03 14.36 -4.17
CA GLU A 23 25.35 15.63 -4.83
C GLU A 23 24.98 15.63 -6.33
N ARG A 24 24.78 14.45 -6.92
CA ARG A 24 24.44 14.27 -8.34
C ARG A 24 22.94 14.03 -8.57
N LEU A 25 22.13 14.08 -7.51
CA LEU A 25 20.68 14.06 -7.64
C LEU A 25 20.21 15.40 -8.20
N ASP A 26 19.77 15.39 -9.46
CA ASP A 26 19.08 16.55 -10.01
C ASP A 26 17.64 16.63 -9.50
N ALA A 27 17.03 17.83 -9.60
CA ALA A 27 15.67 18.07 -9.13
C ALA A 27 14.61 17.27 -9.89
N GLN A 28 14.87 16.86 -11.14
CA GLN A 28 13.96 16.03 -11.93
C GLN A 28 13.98 14.57 -11.46
N GLN A 29 15.13 14.03 -11.08
CA GLN A 29 15.26 12.70 -10.48
C GLN A 29 14.54 12.63 -9.13
N LEU A 30 14.68 13.67 -8.30
CA LEU A 30 13.97 13.75 -7.03
C LEU A 30 12.44 13.79 -7.23
N ASN A 31 11.97 14.61 -8.18
CA ASN A 31 10.55 14.68 -8.53
C ASN A 31 10.01 13.33 -9.04
N ASN A 32 10.79 12.64 -9.89
CA ASN A 32 10.42 11.32 -10.39
C ASN A 32 10.32 10.28 -9.26
N LEU A 33 11.23 10.34 -8.30
CA LEU A 33 11.23 9.46 -7.13
C LEU A 33 9.99 9.67 -6.25
N VAL A 34 9.67 10.95 -5.96
CA VAL A 34 8.48 11.30 -5.19
C VAL A 34 7.21 10.88 -5.92
N LEU A 35 7.12 11.13 -7.24
CA LEU A 35 5.97 10.74 -8.05
C LEU A 35 5.78 9.21 -8.08
N ALA A 36 6.86 8.45 -8.26
CA ALA A 36 6.83 6.99 -8.19
C ALA A 36 6.36 6.51 -6.82
N SER A 37 6.87 7.13 -5.75
CA SER A 37 6.49 6.81 -4.38
C SER A 37 5.00 7.02 -4.11
N VAL A 38 4.46 8.18 -4.51
CA VAL A 38 3.02 8.49 -4.36
C VAL A 38 2.16 7.51 -5.16
N ARG A 39 2.55 7.17 -6.40
CA ARG A 39 1.82 6.19 -7.22
C ARG A 39 1.79 4.81 -6.58
N THR A 40 2.92 4.34 -6.07
CA THR A 40 2.98 3.03 -5.38
C THR A 40 2.12 3.04 -4.12
N LEU A 41 2.23 4.06 -3.25
CA LEU A 41 1.39 4.15 -2.05
C LEU A 41 -0.10 4.19 -2.37
N THR A 42 -0.48 4.86 -3.47
CA THR A 42 -1.87 4.92 -3.92
C THR A 42 -2.40 3.55 -4.31
N GLY A 43 -1.63 2.77 -5.08
CA GLY A 43 -2.01 1.40 -5.45
C GLY A 43 -2.16 0.49 -4.24
N GLU A 44 -1.23 0.59 -3.29
CA GLU A 44 -1.24 -0.22 -2.07
C GLU A 44 -2.44 0.09 -1.15
N ILE A 45 -2.80 1.38 -1.04
CA ILE A 45 -4.01 1.78 -0.29
C ILE A 45 -5.26 1.24 -0.97
N HIS A 46 -5.31 1.26 -2.31
CA HIS A 46 -6.43 0.71 -3.06
C HIS A 46 -6.61 -0.79 -2.79
N GLU A 47 -5.54 -1.57 -2.88
CA GLU A 47 -5.56 -3.02 -2.59
C GLU A 47 -5.96 -3.31 -1.12
N ALA A 48 -5.47 -2.50 -0.18
CA ALA A 48 -5.83 -2.62 1.23
C ALA A 48 -7.34 -2.37 1.46
N LEU A 49 -7.91 -1.37 0.80
CA LEU A 49 -9.34 -1.06 0.87
C LEU A 49 -10.20 -2.15 0.22
N GLU A 50 -9.79 -2.68 -0.94
CA GLU A 50 -10.49 -3.82 -1.58
C GLU A 50 -10.49 -5.06 -0.68
N THR A 51 -9.34 -5.36 -0.08
CA THR A 51 -9.21 -6.48 0.86
C THR A 51 -10.13 -6.30 2.07
N ALA A 52 -10.13 -5.11 2.67
CA ALA A 52 -10.98 -4.80 3.82
C ALA A 52 -12.47 -4.88 3.47
N ALA A 53 -12.87 -4.41 2.29
CA ALA A 53 -14.25 -4.53 1.82
C ALA A 53 -14.67 -5.99 1.63
N ALA A 54 -13.80 -6.83 1.05
CA ALA A 54 -14.07 -8.25 0.88
C ALA A 54 -14.14 -9.00 2.22
N GLU A 55 -13.31 -8.64 3.20
CA GLU A 55 -13.38 -9.19 4.55
C GLU A 55 -14.66 -8.76 5.27
N LEU A 56 -15.06 -7.50 5.17
CA LEU A 56 -16.29 -6.98 5.76
C LEU A 56 -17.53 -7.71 5.19
N LYS A 57 -17.59 -7.88 3.86
CA LYS A 57 -18.68 -8.61 3.21
C LYS A 57 -18.77 -10.06 3.71
N ARG A 58 -17.65 -10.78 3.74
CA ARG A 58 -17.60 -12.15 4.28
C ARG A 58 -18.00 -12.22 5.75
N GLY A 59 -17.60 -11.22 6.55
CA GLY A 59 -18.00 -11.10 7.95
C GLY A 59 -19.51 -10.95 8.10
N SER A 60 -20.12 -10.07 7.28
CA SER A 60 -21.56 -9.85 7.24
C SER A 60 -22.33 -11.12 6.82
N GLU A 61 -21.90 -11.80 5.76
CA GLU A 61 -22.50 -13.06 5.30
C GLU A 61 -22.45 -14.15 6.38
N ARG A 62 -21.31 -14.28 7.09
CA ARG A 62 -21.16 -15.22 8.20
C ARG A 62 -22.07 -14.90 9.37
N LEU A 63 -22.17 -13.64 9.77
CA LEU A 63 -23.07 -13.20 10.83
C LEU A 63 -24.53 -13.53 10.49
N LEU A 64 -24.97 -13.16 9.28
CA LEU A 64 -26.32 -13.47 8.80
C LEU A 64 -26.59 -15.00 8.84
N SER A 65 -25.65 -15.80 8.33
CA SER A 65 -25.79 -17.26 8.36
C SER A 65 -25.86 -17.84 9.77
N SER A 66 -25.18 -17.20 10.74
CA SER A 66 -25.18 -17.61 12.14
C SER A 66 -26.51 -17.28 12.83
N GLU A 67 -27.09 -16.11 12.54
CA GLU A 67 -28.41 -15.72 13.07
C GLU A 67 -29.52 -16.64 12.54
N THR A 68 -29.48 -17.00 11.25
CA THR A 68 -30.47 -17.92 10.64
C THR A 68 -30.37 -19.37 11.10
N ARG A 69 -29.25 -19.76 11.74
CA ARG A 69 -29.03 -21.12 12.28
C ARG A 69 -29.29 -21.23 13.78
N ALA A 70 -29.35 -20.11 14.49
CA ALA A 70 -29.60 -20.05 15.92
C ALA A 70 -31.11 -19.91 16.27
N THR A 71 -31.97 -19.86 15.25
CA THR A 71 -33.45 -19.83 15.36
C THR A 71 -34.04 -21.17 14.93
#